data_AF-A0A345UH71-F1
#
_entry.id   AF-A0A345UH71-F1
#
_cell.length_a   1.000
_cell.length_b   1.000
_cell.length_c   1.000
_cell.angle_alpha   90.00
_cell.angle_beta   90.00
_cell.angle_gamma   90.00
#
_symmetry.space_group_name_H-M   'P 1'
#
loop_
_entity.id
_entity.type
_entity.pdbx_description
1 polymer ?
#
loop_
_entity_poly.entity_id
_entity_poly.type
_entity_poly.pdbx_seq_one_letter_code
_entity_poly.pdbx_strand_id
1 'polypeptide(L)'
;MTENGAFCDTSFFIRLLDKTDPLHINARNYYQYLLENNKELYVSTIAVAEYCVGGRVDALPIKNLKIVAFNLHHAERAGELAQIVFRHKNKLRYKERNIIPNDTKLFTQSDLEKQAGIYLSSDSESLKIYRLLNQYVALDFRFVDINTPYDQAFGVFRL
;
A
#
# COMPACT_ATOMS: atom_id res chain seq x y z
N MET A 1 14.52 -3.55 6.89
CA MET A 1 13.68 -3.94 5.75
C MET A 1 14.13 -5.21 5.06
N THR A 2 13.42 -6.31 5.31
CA THR A 2 13.44 -7.50 4.46
C THR A 2 12.29 -7.42 3.47
N GLU A 3 12.55 -7.48 2.16
CA GLU A 3 11.51 -7.45 1.12
C GLU A 3 10.86 -8.84 0.92
N ASN A 4 10.50 -9.53 2.00
CA ASN A 4 9.95 -10.90 1.95
C ASN A 4 8.45 -10.95 1.61
N GLY A 5 7.77 -9.82 1.67
CA GLY A 5 6.35 -9.69 1.40
C GLY A 5 5.98 -8.28 1.01
N ALA A 6 4.76 -8.13 0.51
CA ALA A 6 4.21 -6.88 0.04
C ALA A 6 2.84 -6.62 0.66
N PHE A 7 2.67 -5.43 1.22
CA PHE A 7 1.39 -4.89 1.67
C PHE A 7 0.69 -4.23 0.49
N CYS A 8 -0.45 -4.79 0.08
CA CYS A 8 -1.22 -4.30 -1.05
C CYS A 8 -2.37 -3.42 -0.56
N ASP A 9 -2.47 -2.20 -1.09
CA ASP A 9 -3.57 -1.29 -0.74
C ASP A 9 -4.81 -1.48 -1.64
N THR A 10 -5.86 -0.72 -1.33
CA THR A 10 -7.11 -0.72 -2.08
C THR A 10 -6.91 -0.38 -3.55
N SER A 11 -6.05 0.61 -3.84
CA SER A 11 -5.78 1.08 -5.19
C SER A 11 -5.18 -0.01 -6.08
N PHE A 12 -4.31 -0.85 -5.51
CA PHE A 12 -3.74 -2.02 -6.17
C PHE A 12 -4.81 -3.05 -6.52
N PHE A 13 -5.68 -3.43 -5.57
CA PHE A 13 -6.73 -4.42 -5.82
C PHE A 13 -7.77 -3.97 -6.83
N ILE A 14 -8.13 -2.68 -6.83
CA ILE A 14 -9.02 -2.11 -7.86
C ILE A 14 -8.44 -2.37 -9.25
N ARG A 15 -7.15 -2.05 -9.46
CA ARG A 15 -6.47 -2.21 -10.74
C ARG A 15 -6.22 -3.67 -11.10
N LEU A 16 -5.92 -4.50 -10.11
CA LEU A 16 -5.77 -5.94 -10.32
C LEU A 16 -7.06 -6.58 -10.83
N LEU A 17 -8.23 -6.08 -10.43
CA LEU A 17 -9.53 -6.71 -10.72
C LEU A 17 -10.32 -6.02 -11.85
N ASP A 18 -10.12 -4.72 -12.06
CA ASP A 18 -10.70 -4.00 -13.18
C ASP A 18 -9.88 -4.22 -14.46
N LYS A 19 -10.41 -5.03 -15.38
CA LYS A 19 -9.76 -5.36 -16.66
C LYS A 19 -9.69 -4.19 -17.64
N THR A 20 -10.47 -3.13 -17.38
CA THR A 20 -10.54 -1.93 -18.21
C THR A 20 -9.59 -0.84 -17.74
N ASP A 21 -9.05 -0.95 -16.53
CA ASP A 21 -8.10 0.02 -16.00
C ASP A 21 -6.76 -0.04 -16.78
N PRO A 22 -6.19 1.10 -17.19
CA PRO A 22 -4.91 1.15 -17.90
C PRO A 22 -3.74 0.47 -17.17
N LEU A 23 -3.79 0.42 -15.83
CA LEU A 23 -2.77 -0.20 -14.99
C LEU A 23 -3.06 -1.68 -14.70
N HIS A 24 -4.13 -2.26 -15.24
CA HIS A 24 -4.49 -3.66 -15.00
C HIS A 24 -3.35 -4.64 -15.30
N ILE A 25 -2.69 -4.46 -16.44
CA ILE A 25 -1.56 -5.30 -16.84
C ILE A 25 -0.38 -5.14 -15.89
N ASN A 26 -0.08 -3.91 -15.44
CA ASN A 26 0.96 -3.69 -14.45
C ASN A 26 0.62 -4.38 -13.13
N ALA A 27 -0.58 -4.15 -12.58
CA ALA A 27 -1.03 -4.77 -11.32
C ALA A 27 -0.96 -6.31 -11.39
N ARG A 28 -1.41 -6.90 -12.50
CA ARG A 28 -1.32 -8.35 -12.74
C ARG A 28 0.12 -8.84 -12.79
N ASN A 29 1.02 -8.11 -13.46
CA ASN A 29 2.44 -8.48 -13.55
C ASN A 29 3.14 -8.39 -12.18
N TYR A 30 2.83 -7.36 -11.37
CA TYR A 30 3.28 -7.28 -9.98
C TYR A 30 2.78 -8.47 -9.17
N TYR A 31 1.49 -8.77 -9.24
CA TYR A 31 0.88 -9.90 -8.52
C TYR A 31 1.55 -11.23 -8.88
N GLN A 32 1.75 -11.48 -10.18
CA GLN A 32 2.43 -12.68 -10.67
C GLN A 32 3.88 -12.76 -10.18
N TYR A 33 4.65 -11.69 -10.35
CA TYR A 33 6.05 -11.63 -9.92
C TYR A 33 6.22 -11.93 -8.43
N LEU A 34 5.37 -11.33 -7.58
CA LEU A 34 5.43 -11.53 -6.13
C LEU A 34 5.16 -12.99 -5.78
N LEU A 35 4.14 -13.62 -6.37
CA LEU A 35 3.83 -15.04 -6.14
C LEU A 35 4.96 -15.95 -6.62
N GLU A 36 5.49 -15.74 -7.82
CA GLU A 36 6.59 -16.52 -8.39
C GLU A 36 7.88 -16.43 -7.55
N ASN A 37 8.09 -15.30 -6.87
CA ASN A 37 9.24 -15.07 -6.00
C ASN A 37 8.94 -15.36 -4.52
N ASN A 38 7.88 -16.13 -4.23
CA ASN A 38 7.47 -16.54 -2.88
C ASN A 38 7.31 -15.37 -1.91
N LYS A 39 6.88 -14.20 -2.42
CA LYS A 39 6.58 -13.04 -1.59
C LYS A 39 5.21 -13.21 -0.97
N GLU A 40 5.13 -13.02 0.33
CA GLU A 40 3.87 -13.05 1.04
C GLU A 40 3.07 -11.77 0.74
N LEU A 41 1.80 -11.90 0.41
CA LEU A 41 0.94 -10.76 0.12
C LEU A 41 0.07 -10.45 1.33
N TYR A 42 0.08 -9.21 1.78
CA TYR A 42 -0.67 -8.73 2.92
C TYR A 42 -1.76 -7.76 2.49
N VAL A 43 -2.88 -7.76 3.20
CA VAL A 43 -3.95 -6.79 2.99
C VAL A 43 -4.54 -6.33 4.32
N SER A 44 -4.77 -5.03 4.45
CA SER A 44 -5.47 -4.45 5.61
C SER A 44 -6.96 -4.75 5.58
N THR A 45 -7.57 -5.00 6.75
CA THR A 45 -9.05 -4.96 6.88
C THR A 45 -9.65 -3.59 6.52
N ILE A 46 -8.89 -2.50 6.65
CA ILE A 46 -9.30 -1.15 6.20
C ILE A 46 -9.34 -1.11 4.67
N ALA A 47 -8.29 -1.62 4.00
CA ALA A 47 -8.26 -1.69 2.54
C ALA A 47 -9.37 -2.59 1.97
N VAL A 48 -9.65 -3.72 2.64
CA VAL A 48 -10.79 -4.59 2.29
C VAL A 48 -12.11 -3.82 2.42
N ALA A 49 -12.30 -3.03 3.48
CA ALA A 49 -13.51 -2.25 3.67
C ALA A 49 -13.68 -1.17 2.57
N GLU A 50 -12.59 -0.48 2.22
CA GLU A 50 -12.59 0.50 1.12
C GLU A 50 -12.90 -0.15 -0.23
N TYR A 51 -12.31 -1.31 -0.52
CA TYR A 51 -12.57 -2.05 -1.74
C TYR A 51 -14.05 -2.46 -1.84
N CYS A 52 -14.65 -2.92 -0.73
CA CYS A 52 -16.05 -3.34 -0.66
C CYS A 52 -17.07 -2.20 -0.84
N VAL A 53 -16.64 -0.93 -0.94
CA VAL A 53 -17.54 0.18 -1.31
C VAL A 53 -18.08 0.01 -2.74
N GLY A 54 -17.27 -0.53 -3.65
CA GLY A 54 -17.65 -0.79 -5.05
C GLY A 54 -17.47 -2.23 -5.51
N GLY A 55 -16.68 -3.03 -4.78
CA GLY A 55 -16.41 -4.43 -5.05
C GLY A 55 -17.06 -5.39 -4.06
N ARG A 56 -16.68 -6.66 -4.12
CA ARG A 56 -17.09 -7.70 -3.16
C ARG A 56 -15.88 -8.46 -2.66
N VAL A 57 -15.88 -8.82 -1.38
CA VAL A 57 -14.75 -9.54 -0.75
C VAL A 57 -14.40 -10.86 -1.47
N ASP A 58 -15.38 -11.54 -2.07
CA ASP A 58 -15.18 -12.79 -2.81
C ASP A 58 -14.49 -12.60 -4.18
N ALA A 59 -14.39 -11.37 -4.68
CA ALA A 59 -13.59 -11.03 -5.85
C ALA A 59 -12.09 -10.88 -5.53
N LEU A 60 -11.73 -10.64 -4.26
CA LEU A 60 -10.34 -10.55 -3.83
C LEU A 60 -9.70 -11.94 -3.83
N PRO A 61 -8.39 -12.06 -4.13
CA PRO A 61 -7.69 -13.34 -4.11
C PRO A 61 -7.35 -13.78 -2.67
N ILE A 62 -8.35 -13.89 -1.79
CA ILE A 62 -8.19 -14.12 -0.34
C ILE A 62 -7.28 -15.30 0.00
N LYS A 63 -7.29 -16.37 -0.82
CA LYS A 63 -6.43 -17.55 -0.62
C LYS A 63 -4.94 -17.24 -0.67
N ASN A 64 -4.55 -16.18 -1.37
CA ASN A 64 -3.15 -15.77 -1.53
C ASN A 64 -2.80 -14.56 -0.64
N LEU A 65 -3.73 -14.11 0.21
CA LEU A 65 -3.56 -12.92 1.04
C LEU A 65 -3.53 -13.27 2.53
N LYS A 66 -2.59 -12.66 3.25
CA LYS A 66 -2.57 -12.58 4.71
C LYS A 66 -3.33 -11.33 5.13
N ILE A 67 -4.45 -11.54 5.83
CA ILE A 67 -5.29 -10.44 6.32
C ILE A 67 -4.70 -9.88 7.61
N VAL A 68 -4.46 -8.57 7.64
CA VAL A 68 -3.96 -7.84 8.82
C VAL A 68 -5.08 -6.99 9.40
N ALA A 69 -5.56 -7.38 10.58
CA ALA A 69 -6.57 -6.62 11.32
C ALA A 69 -5.97 -5.36 11.97
N PHE A 70 -6.68 -4.24 11.90
CA PHE A 70 -6.27 -3.01 12.59
C PHE A 70 -6.49 -3.17 14.11
N ASN A 71 -5.43 -2.97 14.90
CA ASN A 71 -5.41 -3.26 16.34
C ASN A 71 -4.92 -2.04 17.14
N LEU A 72 -4.78 -2.17 18.47
CA LEU A 72 -4.39 -1.07 19.35
C LEU A 72 -2.99 -0.51 19.05
N HIS A 73 -2.01 -1.36 18.77
CA HIS A 73 -0.66 -0.91 18.41
C HIS A 73 -0.64 -0.19 17.06
N HIS A 74 -1.44 -0.67 16.10
CA HIS A 74 -1.66 0.06 14.85
C HIS A 74 -2.31 1.42 15.10
N ALA A 75 -3.25 1.52 16.04
CA ALA A 75 -3.92 2.78 16.37
C ALA A 75 -2.97 3.82 16.97
N GLU A 76 -2.13 3.41 17.93
CA GLU A 76 -1.12 4.26 18.56
C GLU A 76 -0.14 4.81 17.52
N ARG A 77 0.48 3.92 16.74
CA ARG A 77 1.46 4.30 15.72
C ARG A 77 0.83 5.13 14.59
N ALA A 78 -0.40 4.83 14.17
CA ALA A 78 -1.10 5.66 13.19
C ALA A 78 -1.36 7.08 13.72
N GLY A 79 -1.62 7.25 15.01
CA GLY A 79 -1.76 8.55 15.66
C GLY A 79 -0.47 9.39 15.57
N GLU A 80 0.69 8.75 15.78
CA GLU A 80 2.00 9.39 15.62
C GLU A 80 2.24 9.85 14.18
N LEU A 81 2.04 8.95 13.20
CA LEU A 81 2.22 9.27 11.79
C LEU A 81 1.26 10.38 11.35
N ALA A 82 -0.01 10.30 11.75
CA ALA A 82 -1.01 11.33 11.47
C ALA A 82 -0.61 12.68 12.07
N GLN A 83 -0.07 12.71 13.29
CA GLN A 83 0.40 13.95 13.91
C GLN A 83 1.51 14.62 13.07
N ILE A 84 2.46 13.84 12.55
CA ILE A 84 3.53 14.35 11.66
C ILE A 84 2.93 14.95 10.39
N VAL A 85 2.02 14.23 9.73
CA VAL A 85 1.34 14.70 8.52
C VAL A 85 0.58 16.00 8.80
N PHE A 86 -0.15 16.06 9.91
CA PHE A 86 -0.92 17.25 10.28
C PHE A 86 -0.06 18.49 10.53
N ARG A 87 1.06 18.33 11.24
CA ARG A 87 1.99 19.43 11.51
C ARG A 87 2.60 19.99 10.23
N HIS A 88 2.80 19.12 9.22
CA HIS A 88 3.50 19.49 7.99
C HIS A 88 2.60 19.54 6.75
N LYS A 89 1.27 19.49 6.93
CA LYS A 89 0.28 19.47 5.83
C LYS A 89 0.41 20.64 4.86
N ASN A 90 0.93 21.78 5.30
CA ASN A 90 1.15 22.95 4.44
C ASN A 90 2.20 22.68 3.34
N LYS A 91 3.06 21.66 3.52
CA LYS A 91 3.98 21.17 2.49
C LYS A 91 3.27 20.33 1.42
N LEU A 92 2.09 19.81 1.72
CA LEU A 92 1.25 19.11 0.76
C LEU A 92 0.32 20.14 0.11
N ARG A 93 0.38 20.29 -1.22
CA ARG A 93 -0.55 21.14 -1.97
C ARG A 93 -1.92 20.46 -2.08
N TYR A 94 -2.64 20.30 -0.97
CA TYR A 94 -3.98 19.73 -0.94
C TYR A 94 -5.06 20.78 -1.21
N LYS A 95 -6.00 20.47 -2.10
CA LYS A 95 -7.29 21.15 -2.18
C LYS A 95 -8.20 20.52 -1.12
N GLU A 96 -8.52 21.30 -0.10
CA GLU A 96 -9.51 21.03 0.96
C GLU A 96 -9.20 19.91 1.96
N ARG A 97 -9.35 20.27 3.24
CA ARG A 97 -9.10 19.43 4.42
C ARG A 97 -10.43 18.85 4.89
N ASN A 98 -10.47 17.55 5.16
CA ASN A 98 -11.29 16.97 6.25
C ASN A 98 -11.01 15.50 6.59
N ILE A 99 -10.08 14.82 5.91
CA ILE A 99 -9.85 13.39 6.13
C ILE A 99 -8.43 13.19 6.64
N ILE A 100 -8.29 12.57 7.83
CA ILE A 100 -7.04 11.88 8.20
C ILE A 100 -6.92 10.76 7.18
N PRO A 101 -5.92 10.79 6.28
CA PRO A 101 -5.84 9.81 5.22
C PRO A 101 -5.72 8.42 5.85
N ASN A 102 -6.58 7.50 5.45
CA ASN A 102 -6.48 6.09 5.82
C ASN A 102 -5.07 5.54 5.49
N ASP A 103 -4.33 6.19 4.59
CA ASP A 103 -2.92 5.99 4.29
C ASP A 103 -2.07 5.88 5.57
N THR A 104 -2.26 6.75 6.57
CA THR A 104 -1.47 6.65 7.83
C THR A 104 -1.76 5.36 8.59
N LYS A 105 -2.99 4.84 8.53
CA LYS A 105 -3.37 3.55 9.12
C LYS A 105 -2.80 2.38 8.32
N LEU A 106 -2.88 2.45 6.98
CA LEU A 106 -2.34 1.43 6.07
C LEU A 106 -0.82 1.36 6.15
N PHE A 107 -0.13 2.50 6.10
CA PHE A 107 1.32 2.61 6.30
C PHE A 107 1.73 2.07 7.66
N THR A 108 0.96 2.33 8.71
CA THR A 108 1.28 1.77 10.03
C THR A 108 1.21 0.24 10.04
N GLN A 109 0.25 -0.37 9.36
CA GLN A 109 0.18 -1.82 9.28
C GLN A 109 1.35 -2.40 8.49
N SER A 110 1.80 -1.72 7.42
CA SER A 110 3.01 -2.11 6.70
C SER A 110 4.29 -1.86 7.51
N ASP A 111 4.36 -0.78 8.29
CA ASP A 111 5.50 -0.40 9.14
C ASP A 111 5.69 -1.39 10.29
N LEU A 112 4.60 -1.91 10.85
CA LEU A 112 4.63 -2.86 11.96
C LEU A 112 4.70 -4.33 11.50
N GLU A 113 4.27 -4.64 10.28
CA GLU A 113 4.39 -5.97 9.70
C GLU A 113 5.78 -6.18 9.08
N LYS A 114 6.74 -6.64 9.89
CA LYS A 114 8.17 -6.77 9.52
C LYS A 114 8.44 -7.63 8.28
N GLN A 115 7.51 -8.51 7.91
CA GLN A 115 7.63 -9.33 6.71
C GLN A 115 7.20 -8.57 5.44
N ALA A 116 6.41 -7.50 5.58
CA ALA A 116 5.89 -6.68 4.50
C ALA A 116 6.80 -5.47 4.19
N GLY A 117 8.04 -5.74 3.79
CA GLY A 117 9.01 -4.68 3.44
C GLY A 117 8.69 -3.89 2.16
N ILE A 118 7.62 -4.23 1.45
CA ILE A 118 7.13 -3.53 0.25
C ILE A 118 5.71 -3.04 0.52
N TYR A 119 5.39 -1.79 0.15
CA TYR A 119 4.02 -1.27 0.10
C TYR A 119 3.63 -0.97 -1.35
N LEU A 120 2.64 -1.68 -1.89
CA LEU A 120 2.19 -1.57 -3.28
C LEU A 120 0.95 -0.70 -3.40
N SER A 121 1.06 0.32 -4.24
CA SER A 121 0.00 1.27 -4.50
C SER A 121 0.13 1.88 -5.89
N SER A 122 -0.93 2.51 -6.35
CA SER A 122 -0.97 3.38 -7.53
C SER A 122 -1.36 4.81 -7.17
N ASP A 123 -1.63 5.08 -5.90
CA ASP A 123 -2.12 6.38 -5.45
C ASP A 123 -0.97 7.36 -5.26
N SER A 124 -0.94 8.36 -6.14
CA SER A 124 0.05 9.44 -6.10
C SER A 124 -0.07 10.33 -4.86
N GLU A 125 -1.26 10.40 -4.24
CA GLU A 125 -1.45 11.16 -3.01
C GLU A 125 -0.86 10.44 -1.81
N SER A 126 -1.09 9.13 -1.68
CA SER A 126 -0.40 8.25 -0.74
C SER A 126 1.11 8.36 -0.86
N LEU A 127 1.66 8.37 -2.09
CA LEU A 127 3.11 8.54 -2.32
C LEU A 127 3.64 9.88 -1.78
N LYS A 128 2.89 10.98 -1.89
CA LYS A 128 3.28 12.27 -1.30
C LYS A 128 3.32 12.20 0.22
N ILE A 129 2.37 11.50 0.84
CA ILE A 129 2.33 11.33 2.30
C ILE A 129 3.49 10.46 2.76
N TYR A 130 3.78 9.35 2.07
CA TYR A 130 4.96 8.52 2.34
C TYR A 130 6.27 9.33 2.26
N ARG A 131 6.43 10.14 1.20
CA ARG A 131 7.61 11.02 1.03
C ARG A 131 7.69 12.11 2.10
N LEU A 132 6.55 12.60 2.59
CA LEU A 132 6.52 13.55 3.70
C LEU A 132 6.95 12.86 4.99
N LEU A 133 6.38 11.70 5.32
CA LEU A 133 6.69 10.94 6.53
C LEU A 133 8.17 10.57 6.61
N ASN A 134 8.77 10.10 5.51
CA ASN A 134 10.18 9.72 5.46
C ASN A 134 11.18 10.86 5.73
N GLN A 135 10.73 12.12 5.75
CA GLN A 135 11.58 13.24 6.20
C GLN A 135 11.71 13.31 7.73
N TYR A 136 10.85 12.61 8.47
CA TYR A 136 10.70 12.74 9.91
C TYR A 136 10.75 11.41 10.67
N VAL A 137 10.40 10.32 10.01
CA VAL A 137 10.39 8.98 10.59
C VAL A 137 10.82 7.96 9.54
N ALA A 138 11.68 7.02 9.94
CA ALA A 138 12.05 5.90 9.09
C ALA A 138 10.93 4.86 9.14
N LEU A 139 10.27 4.62 8.01
CA LEU A 139 9.29 3.55 7.84
C LEU A 139 10.01 2.25 7.44
N ASP A 140 9.63 1.09 7.98
CA ASP A 140 10.26 -0.21 7.68
C ASP A 140 9.66 -0.88 6.43
N PHE A 141 9.25 -0.07 5.44
CA PHE A 141 8.84 -0.55 4.12
C PHE A 141 9.25 0.42 3.01
N ARG A 142 9.45 -0.13 1.80
CA ARG A 142 9.62 0.64 0.57
C ARG A 142 8.28 0.81 -0.14
N PHE A 143 7.89 2.05 -0.43
CA PHE A 143 6.74 2.32 -1.29
C PHE A 143 7.09 2.02 -2.76
N VAL A 144 6.27 1.19 -3.41
CA VAL A 144 6.39 0.81 -4.82
C VAL A 144 5.13 1.25 -5.56
N ASP A 145 5.33 2.16 -6.52
CA ASP A 145 4.28 2.70 -7.37
C ASP A 145 4.10 1.82 -8.62
N ILE A 146 2.92 1.23 -8.78
CA ILE A 146 2.64 0.34 -9.91
C ILE A 146 2.47 1.07 -11.26
N ASN A 147 2.50 2.40 -11.28
CA ASN A 147 2.71 3.16 -12.52
C ASN A 147 4.06 2.82 -13.16
N THR A 148 5.05 2.43 -12.36
CA THR A 148 6.32 1.88 -12.85
C THR A 148 6.17 0.38 -13.07
N PRO A 149 6.54 -0.18 -14.23
CA PRO A 149 6.58 -1.63 -14.44
C PRO A 149 7.43 -2.37 -13.39
N TYR A 150 7.01 -3.59 -12.99
CA TYR A 150 7.67 -4.32 -11.90
C TYR A 150 9.14 -4.67 -12.21
N ASP A 151 9.48 -4.93 -13.47
CA ASP A 151 10.84 -5.22 -13.90
C ASP A 151 11.78 -4.03 -13.66
N GLN A 152 11.29 -2.81 -13.89
CA GLN A 152 11.99 -1.59 -13.53
C GLN A 152 12.04 -1.38 -12.01
N ALA A 153 10.92 -1.60 -11.30
CA ALA A 153 10.84 -1.36 -9.86
C ALA A 153 11.67 -2.35 -9.01
N PHE A 154 11.88 -3.58 -9.50
CA PHE A 154 12.66 -4.63 -8.84
C PHE A 154 14.00 -4.92 -9.53
N GLY A 155 14.34 -4.23 -10.62
CA GLY A 155 15.61 -4.41 -11.34
C GLY A 155 15.74 -5.79 -12.00
N VAL A 156 14.63 -6.34 -12.49
CA VAL A 156 14.60 -7.66 -13.13
C VAL A 156 14.87 -7.52 -14.63
N PHE A 157 15.87 -8.23 -15.15
CA PHE A 157 16.06 -8.35 -16.59
C PHE A 157 15.12 -9.41 -17.16
N ARG A 158 14.30 -9.02 -18.13
CA ARG A 158 13.56 -9.96 -18.99
C ARG A 158 14.48 -10.30 -20.17
N LEU A 159 14.94 -11.55 -20.23
CA LEU A 159 15.60 -12.13 -21.40
C LEU A 159 14.58 -12.42 -22.51
#